data_AF-A0AAU2J143-F1
#
_entry.id   AF-A0AAU2J143-F1
#
_cell.length_a   1.000
_cell.length_b   1.000
_cell.length_c   1.000
_cell.angle_alpha   90.00
_cell.angle_beta   90.00
_cell.angle_gamma   90.00
#
_symmetry.space_group_name_H-M   'P 1'
#
loop_
_entity.id
_entity.type
_entity.pdbx_description
1 polymer ?
#
loop_
_entity_poly.entity_id
_entity_poly.type
_entity_poly.pdbx_seq_one_letter_code
_entity_poly.pdbx_strand_id
1 'polypeptide(L)'
;MSDSISNRLRAGVARLPRPVGILLFLLTEVLLAEGGSLSAAVALAATAAAGSALVACSVISARCAAPVPRTRVRTAMRDREKRTAFLSQRDPDAKGRRRPRAPGRALLTAA
;
A
#
# COMPACT_ATOMS: atom_id res chain seq x y z
N MET A 1 26.24 4.40 1.40
CA MET A 1 25.03 5.23 1.63
C MET A 1 24.28 5.55 0.33
N SER A 2 24.98 5.82 -0.78
CA SER A 2 24.40 6.18 -2.09
C SER A 2 23.51 5.11 -2.75
N ASP A 3 23.84 3.83 -2.62
CA ASP A 3 23.11 2.75 -3.30
C ASP A 3 21.66 2.62 -2.87
N SER A 4 21.39 2.91 -1.59
CA SER A 4 20.06 2.81 -0.99
C SER A 4 19.11 3.87 -1.55
N ILE A 5 19.62 5.06 -1.85
CA ILE A 5 18.83 6.17 -2.42
C ILE A 5 18.54 5.90 -3.90
N SER A 6 19.57 5.48 -4.64
CA SER A 6 19.46 5.18 -6.07
C SER A 6 18.47 4.05 -6.36
N ASN A 7 18.46 3.00 -5.54
CA ASN A 7 17.55 1.86 -5.72
C ASN A 7 16.08 2.22 -5.40
N ARG A 8 15.84 3.16 -4.46
CA ARG A 8 14.50 3.68 -4.14
C ARG A 8 13.95 4.61 -5.23
N LEU A 9 14.80 5.38 -5.89
CA LEU A 9 14.40 6.20 -7.03
C LEU A 9 14.00 5.31 -8.21
N ARG A 10 14.82 4.30 -8.55
CA ARG A 10 14.52 3.34 -9.62
C ARG A 10 13.24 2.54 -9.38
N ALA A 11 13.01 2.03 -8.17
CA ALA A 11 11.80 1.27 -7.85
C ALA A 11 10.52 2.11 -7.86
N GLY A 12 10.62 3.39 -7.48
CA GLY A 12 9.49 4.33 -7.56
C GLY A 12 9.19 4.75 -8.99
N VAL A 13 10.22 5.12 -9.76
CA VAL A 13 10.11 5.50 -11.18
C VAL A 13 9.58 4.34 -12.03
N ALA A 14 9.95 3.09 -11.73
CA ALA A 14 9.40 1.92 -12.41
C ALA A 14 7.89 1.69 -12.17
N ARG A 15 7.32 2.28 -11.11
CA ARG A 15 5.87 2.20 -10.80
C ARG A 15 5.06 3.42 -11.24
N LEU A 16 5.74 4.51 -11.62
CA LEU A 16 5.15 5.75 -12.12
C LEU A 16 4.54 5.72 -13.54
N PRO A 17 4.96 4.86 -14.50
CA PRO A 17 4.41 4.99 -15.87
C PRO A 17 2.94 4.55 -15.94
N ARG A 18 2.53 3.60 -15.09
CA ARG A 18 1.14 3.11 -15.03
C ARG A 18 0.13 4.19 -14.58
N PRO A 19 0.29 4.87 -13.44
CA PRO A 19 -0.67 5.89 -13.02
C PRO A 19 -0.68 7.10 -13.95
N VAL A 20 0.48 7.48 -14.53
CA VAL A 20 0.55 8.58 -15.50
C VAL A 20 -0.23 8.26 -16.77
N GLY A 21 -0.10 7.02 -17.29
CA GLY A 21 -0.90 6.56 -18.43
C GLY A 21 -2.40 6.54 -18.16
N ILE A 22 -2.80 6.08 -16.97
CA ILE A 22 -4.23 6.07 -16.55
C ILE A 22 -4.79 7.49 -16.45
N LEU A 23 -4.01 8.43 -15.88
CA LEU A 23 -4.44 9.83 -15.76
C LEU A 23 -4.62 10.49 -17.13
N LEU A 24 -3.67 10.30 -18.05
CA LEU A 24 -3.77 10.83 -19.41
C LEU A 24 -4.95 10.23 -20.18
N PHE A 25 -5.18 8.92 -20.03
CA PHE A 25 -6.32 8.25 -20.64
C PHE A 25 -7.65 8.81 -20.12
N LEU A 26 -7.80 8.94 -18.79
CA LEU A 26 -9.00 9.53 -18.18
C LEU A 26 -9.23 10.98 -18.62
N LEU A 27 -8.18 11.82 -18.64
CA LEU A 27 -8.30 13.20 -19.12
C LEU A 27 -8.74 13.27 -20.59
N THR A 28 -8.29 12.32 -21.41
CA THR A 28 -8.66 12.25 -22.83
C THR A 28 -10.11 11.81 -22.99
N GLU A 29 -10.54 10.74 -22.31
CA GLU A 29 -11.94 10.28 -22.28
C GLU A 29 -12.89 11.39 -21.82
N VAL A 30 -12.52 12.09 -20.75
CA VAL A 30 -13.24 13.26 -20.23
C VAL A 30 -13.39 14.35 -21.29
N LEU A 31 -12.30 14.71 -21.98
CA LEU A 31 -12.31 15.75 -22.99
C LEU A 31 -13.16 15.38 -24.22
N LEU A 32 -13.21 14.08 -24.55
CA LEU A 32 -14.08 13.55 -25.61
C LEU A 32 -15.55 13.43 -25.18
N ALA A 33 -15.83 13.11 -23.92
CA ALA A 33 -17.18 12.94 -23.40
C ALA A 33 -17.92 14.27 -23.17
N GLU A 34 -17.19 15.36 -22.90
CA GLU A 34 -17.72 16.69 -22.53
C GLU A 34 -18.18 17.56 -23.72
N GLY A 35 -18.61 16.95 -24.82
CA GLY A 35 -19.16 17.64 -26.00
C GLY A 35 -20.49 18.37 -25.76
N GLY A 36 -20.60 19.25 -24.74
CA GLY A 36 -21.76 20.14 -24.60
C GLY A 36 -21.99 20.88 -23.27
N SER A 37 -21.26 20.66 -22.17
CA SER A 37 -21.56 21.41 -20.93
C SER A 37 -20.33 21.95 -20.19
N LEU A 38 -20.14 23.27 -20.28
CA LEU A 38 -19.09 24.00 -19.56
C LEU A 38 -19.11 23.72 -18.04
N SER A 39 -20.28 23.49 -17.45
CA SER A 39 -20.41 23.24 -16.02
C SER A 39 -19.87 21.86 -15.60
N ALA A 40 -20.09 20.81 -16.39
CA ALA A 40 -19.53 19.50 -16.09
C ALA A 40 -18.02 19.48 -16.37
N ALA A 41 -17.57 20.13 -17.46
CA ALA A 41 -16.15 20.35 -17.73
C ALA A 41 -15.42 21.06 -16.57
N VAL A 42 -16.03 22.10 -15.95
CA VAL A 42 -15.45 22.80 -14.80
C VAL A 42 -15.42 21.92 -13.54
N ALA A 43 -16.51 21.20 -13.24
CA ALA A 43 -16.57 20.31 -12.08
C ALA A 43 -15.53 19.18 -12.18
N LEU A 44 -15.34 18.68 -13.39
CA LEU A 44 -14.40 17.62 -13.70
C LEU A 44 -12.95 18.12 -13.69
N ALA A 45 -12.69 19.32 -14.24
CA ALA A 45 -11.40 20.00 -14.13
C ALA A 45 -11.03 20.28 -12.66
N ALA A 46 -11.98 20.72 -11.84
CA ALA A 46 -11.77 20.95 -10.41
C ALA A 46 -11.44 19.63 -9.67
N THR A 47 -12.13 18.55 -9.99
CA THR A 47 -11.89 17.22 -9.41
C THR A 47 -10.53 16.67 -9.83
N ALA A 48 -10.15 16.84 -11.10
CA ALA A 48 -8.84 16.47 -11.61
C ALA A 48 -7.71 17.28 -10.96
N ALA A 49 -7.91 18.60 -10.78
CA ALA A 49 -6.97 19.46 -10.09
C ALA A 49 -6.78 19.04 -8.63
N ALA A 50 -7.88 18.83 -7.88
CA ALA A 50 -7.82 18.36 -6.50
C ALA A 50 -7.16 16.97 -6.39
N GLY A 51 -7.51 16.04 -7.29
CA GLY A 51 -6.90 14.72 -7.36
C GLY A 51 -5.39 14.77 -7.62
N SER A 52 -4.96 15.61 -8.57
CA SER A 52 -3.54 15.80 -8.89
C SER A 52 -2.76 16.41 -7.73
N ALA A 53 -3.34 17.36 -7.01
CA ALA A 53 -2.75 17.99 -5.83
C ALA A 53 -2.57 16.97 -4.69
N LEU A 54 -3.57 16.13 -4.44
CA LEU A 54 -3.48 15.06 -3.44
C LEU A 54 -2.42 14.02 -3.81
N VAL A 55 -2.34 13.62 -5.08
CA VAL A 55 -1.30 12.70 -5.56
C VAL A 55 0.08 13.33 -5.38
N ALA A 56 0.28 14.59 -5.80
CA ALA A 56 1.53 15.30 -5.62
C ALA A 56 1.94 15.38 -4.14
N CYS A 57 0.99 15.74 -3.27
CA CYS A 57 1.22 15.80 -1.82
C CYS A 57 1.60 14.43 -1.26
N SER A 58 0.91 13.36 -1.67
CA SER A 58 1.20 11.99 -1.24
C SER A 58 2.61 11.53 -1.67
N VAL A 59 3.03 11.89 -2.89
CA VAL A 59 4.36 11.58 -3.42
C VAL A 59 5.42 12.36 -2.65
N ILE A 60 5.21 13.65 -2.42
CA ILE A 60 6.13 14.48 -1.62
C ILE A 60 6.25 13.90 -0.20
N SER A 61 5.14 13.60 0.47
CA SER A 61 5.16 12.98 1.81
C SER A 61 5.88 11.63 1.81
N ALA A 62 5.66 10.79 0.80
CA ALA A 62 6.34 9.50 0.67
C ALA A 62 7.86 9.66 0.41
N ARG A 63 8.28 10.70 -0.30
CA ARG A 63 9.70 11.01 -0.55
C ARG A 63 10.38 11.61 0.68
N CYS A 64 9.67 12.41 1.45
CA CYS A 64 10.16 13.02 2.69
C CYS A 64 10.17 12.05 3.88
N ALA A 65 9.48 10.91 3.79
CA ALA A 65 9.50 9.89 4.82
C ALA A 65 10.92 9.34 5.02
N ALA A 66 11.51 9.62 6.18
CA ALA A 66 12.85 9.16 6.52
C ALA A 66 12.89 7.62 6.58
N PRO A 67 13.93 6.97 6.01
CA PRO A 67 14.09 5.53 6.12
C PRO A 67 14.22 5.11 7.60
N VAL A 68 13.23 4.39 8.13
CA VAL A 68 13.28 3.89 9.51
C VAL A 68 14.19 2.66 9.56
N PRO A 69 15.28 2.66 10.37
CA PRO A 69 16.12 1.49 10.54
C PRO A 69 15.30 0.31 11.04
N ARG A 70 15.56 -0.90 10.53
CA ARG A 70 14.87 -2.13 10.97
C ARG A 70 14.96 -2.35 12.47
N THR A 71 16.05 -1.90 13.10
CA THR A 71 16.23 -1.91 14.55
C THR A 71 15.22 -1.01 15.26
N ARG A 72 14.95 0.20 14.74
CA ARG A 72 13.92 1.11 15.28
C ARG A 72 12.52 0.51 15.22
N VAL A 73 12.19 -0.20 14.14
CA VAL A 73 10.89 -0.89 14.02
C VAL A 73 10.77 -1.97 15.10
N ARG A 74 11.82 -2.78 15.29
CA ARG A 74 11.85 -3.82 16.33
C ARG A 74 11.76 -3.21 17.74
N THR A 75 12.45 -2.10 18.00
CA THR A 75 12.36 -1.43 19.30
C THR A 75 11.00 -0.78 19.50
N ALA A 76 10.41 -0.16 18.47
CA ALA A 76 9.07 0.43 18.55
C ALA A 76 8.00 -0.63 18.78
N MET A 77 8.10 -1.79 18.12
CA MET A 77 7.22 -2.95 18.37
C MET A 77 7.37 -3.45 19.80
N ARG A 78 8.61 -3.63 20.26
CA ARG A 78 8.89 -4.09 21.64
C ARG A 78 8.47 -3.08 22.70
N ASP A 79 8.56 -1.79 22.39
CA ASP A 79 8.12 -0.70 23.26
C ASP A 79 6.59 -0.54 23.25
N ARG A 80 5.94 -0.89 22.14
CA ARG A 80 4.48 -1.00 22.06
C ARG A 80 3.98 -2.21 22.84
N GLU A 81 4.58 -3.39 22.66
CA GLU A 81 4.32 -4.61 23.44
C GLU A 81 4.46 -4.40 24.95
N LYS A 82 5.40 -3.56 25.40
CA LYS A 82 5.53 -3.21 26.82
C LYS A 82 4.42 -2.30 27.33
N ARG A 83 3.88 -1.41 26.47
CA ARG A 83 2.88 -0.40 26.84
C ARG A 83 1.44 -0.87 26.71
N THR A 84 1.18 -1.80 25.79
CA THR A 84 -0.12 -2.48 25.67
C THR A 84 -0.02 -3.84 26.34
N ALA A 85 -0.95 -4.17 27.23
CA ALA A 85 -1.01 -5.47 27.93
C ALA A 85 -1.40 -6.62 26.98
N PHE A 86 -0.67 -6.79 25.87
CA PHE A 86 -0.81 -7.94 25.00
C PHE A 86 -0.02 -9.10 25.60
N LEU A 87 -0.72 -10.18 25.90
CA LEU A 87 -0.11 -11.50 26.06
C LEU A 87 0.76 -11.75 24.82
N SER A 88 2.02 -12.15 25.01
CA SER A 88 2.86 -12.57 23.90
C SER A 88 2.09 -13.60 23.08
N GLN A 89 1.90 -13.31 21.79
CA GLN A 89 1.09 -14.13 20.92
C GLN A 89 1.73 -15.52 20.86
N ARG A 90 1.16 -16.49 21.59
CA ARG A 90 1.64 -17.87 21.61
C ARG A 90 1.30 -18.48 20.27
N ASP A 91 2.32 -18.86 19.51
CA ASP A 91 2.15 -19.62 18.28
C ASP A 91 1.38 -20.92 18.60
N PRO A 92 0.12 -21.07 18.14
CA PRO A 92 -0.66 -22.26 18.40
C PRO A 92 -0.06 -23.51 17.74
N ASP A 93 0.86 -23.34 16.79
CA ASP A 93 1.61 -24.41 16.12
C ASP A 93 3.02 -24.61 16.68
N ALA A 94 3.38 -23.95 17.80
CA ALA A 94 4.68 -24.12 18.42
C ALA A 94 4.98 -25.60 18.72
N LYS A 95 6.20 -26.03 18.39
CA LYS A 95 6.68 -27.40 18.63
C LYS A 95 6.41 -27.82 20.09
N GLY A 96 5.63 -28.87 20.28
CA GLY A 96 5.20 -29.36 21.61
C GLY A 96 3.74 -29.03 21.96
N ARG A 97 3.05 -28.25 21.14
CA ARG A 97 1.59 -28.05 21.22
C ARG A 97 0.95 -28.60 19.95
N ARG A 98 0.59 -29.89 19.95
CA ARG A 98 -0.26 -30.42 18.87
C ARG A 98 -1.63 -29.77 18.97
N ARG A 99 -2.06 -29.08 17.91
CA ARG A 99 -3.45 -28.63 17.79
C ARG A 99 -4.37 -29.83 18.04
N PRO A 100 -5.39 -29.72 18.91
CA PRO A 100 -6.51 -30.65 18.88
C PRO A 100 -7.05 -30.63 17.45
N ARG A 101 -6.84 -31.73 16.70
CA ARG A 101 -7.37 -31.82 15.35
C ARG A 101 -8.88 -31.83 15.51
N ALA A 102 -9.56 -30.79 15.04
CA ALA A 102 -11.00 -30.86 14.85
C ALA A 102 -11.29 -32.18 14.12
N PRO A 103 -12.30 -32.96 14.53
CA PRO A 103 -12.56 -34.27 13.96
C PRO A 103 -12.64 -34.16 12.43
N GLY A 104 -11.58 -34.64 11.77
CA GLY A 104 -11.40 -34.52 10.34
C GLY A 104 -12.16 -35.65 9.65
N ARG A 105 -13.04 -35.31 8.72
CA ARG A 105 -13.75 -36.28 7.89
C ARG A 105 -12.71 -37.12 7.13
N ALA A 106 -12.87 -38.45 7.20
CA ALA A 106 -11.96 -39.39 6.57
C ALA A 106 -11.86 -39.12 5.06
N LEU A 107 -10.63 -38.94 4.55
CA LEU A 107 -10.36 -38.89 3.12
C LEU A 107 -10.30 -40.33 2.59
N LEU A 108 -11.16 -40.64 1.62
CA LEU A 108 -11.12 -41.91 0.89
C LEU A 108 -9.81 -41.97 0.07
N THR A 109 -8.94 -42.91 0.45
CA THR A 109 -7.83 -43.36 -0.41
C THR A 109 -8.40 -44.35 -1.41
N ALA A 110 -8.27 -44.05 -2.71
CA ALA A 110 -8.60 -44.96 -3.79
C ALA A 110 -7.53 -46.08 -3.85
N ALA A 111 -8.00 -47.32 -3.97
CA ALA A 111 -7.19 -48.54 -4.12
C ALA A 111 -6.71 -48.72 -5.56
#